data_AF-A0A836T1R9-F1
#
_entry.id   AF-A0A836T1R9-F1
#
_cell.length_a   1.000
_cell.length_b   1.000
_cell.length_c   1.000
_cell.angle_alpha   90.00
_cell.angle_beta   90.00
_cell.angle_gamma   90.00
#
_symmetry.space_group_name_H-M   'P 1'
#
loop_
_entity.id
_entity.type
_entity.pdbx_description
1 polymer ?
#
loop_
_entity_poly.entity_id
_entity_poly.type
_entity_poly.pdbx_seq_one_letter_code
_entity_poly.pdbx_strand_id
1 'polypeptide(L)'
;MIKQIPILLIIVGIVVLKIGIILVMVYDLSFYTGITIFFGIAMIGAGINLRRQIKKLKTKNRKDHQDYTISKLMEEEDTSKNTE
;
A
#
# COMPACT_ATOMS: atom_id res chain seq x y z
N MET A 1 19.71 17.60 10.99
CA MET A 1 19.89 16.14 10.75
C MET A 1 19.14 15.67 9.50
N ILE A 2 19.41 16.25 8.31
CA ILE A 2 18.75 15.87 7.04
C ILE A 2 19.76 15.59 5.91
N LYS A 3 21.02 16.04 6.06
CA LYS A 3 22.12 15.82 5.10
C LYS A 3 22.54 14.36 4.93
N GLN A 4 22.27 13.49 5.90
CA GLN A 4 22.69 12.08 5.86
C GLN A 4 21.76 11.19 5.03
N ILE A 5 20.48 11.54 4.91
CA ILE A 5 19.49 10.77 4.13
C ILE A 5 19.91 10.63 2.66
N PRO A 6 20.29 11.71 1.94
CA PRO A 6 20.73 11.57 0.55
C PRO A 6 22.05 10.79 0.42
N ILE A 7 22.97 10.94 1.37
CA ILE A 7 24.25 10.20 1.38
C ILE A 7 23.99 8.70 1.57
N LEU A 8 23.10 8.34 2.50
CA LEU A 8 22.71 6.95 2.74
C LEU A 8 22.05 6.33 1.51
N LEU A 9 21.19 7.11 0.81
CA LEU A 9 20.55 6.67 -0.42
C LEU A 9 21.57 6.37 -1.53
N ILE A 10 22.60 7.21 -1.67
CA ILE A 10 23.68 7.01 -2.64
C ILE A 10 24.47 5.73 -2.32
N ILE A 11 24.82 5.52 -1.05
CA ILE A 11 25.56 4.32 -0.62
C ILE A 11 24.74 3.06 -0.92
N VAL A 12 23.44 3.06 -0.57
CA VAL A 12 22.54 1.94 -0.87
C VAL A 12 22.45 1.70 -2.38
N GLY A 13 22.34 2.78 -3.18
CA GLY A 13 22.32 2.67 -4.64
C GLY A 13 23.56 2.00 -5.22
N ILE A 14 24.75 2.36 -4.71
CA ILE A 14 26.02 1.75 -5.15
C ILE A 14 26.06 0.26 -4.80
N VAL A 15 25.63 -0.13 -3.60
CA VAL A 15 25.59 -1.53 -3.16
C VAL A 15 24.65 -2.35 -4.05
N VAL A 16 23.44 -1.84 -4.32
CA VAL A 16 22.46 -2.49 -5.19
C VAL A 16 23.00 -2.64 -6.62
N LEU A 17 23.69 -1.62 -7.14
CA LEU A 17 24.29 -1.67 -8.47
C LEU A 17 25.35 -2.77 -8.57
N LYS A 18 26.22 -2.91 -7.56
CA LYS A 18 27.25 -3.96 -7.52
C LYS A 18 26.64 -5.35 -7.48
N ILE A 19 25.59 -5.55 -6.68
CA ILE A 19 24.84 -6.81 -6.62
C ILE A 19 24.23 -7.12 -7.99
N GLY A 20 23.61 -6.14 -8.65
CA GLY A 20 23.06 -6.31 -10.00
C GLY A 20 24.10 -6.75 -11.02
N ILE A 21 25.27 -6.10 -11.04
CA ILE A 21 26.38 -6.47 -11.94
C ILE A 21 26.86 -7.91 -11.68
N ILE A 22 26.97 -8.31 -10.40
CA ILE A 22 27.36 -9.68 -10.03
C ILE A 22 26.31 -10.70 -10.47
N LEU A 23 25.01 -10.41 -10.29
CA LEU A 23 23.95 -11.31 -10.74
C LEU A 23 24.01 -11.54 -12.25
N VAL A 24 24.25 -10.49 -13.04
CA VAL A 24 24.38 -10.61 -14.49
C VAL A 24 25.63 -11.40 -14.87
N MET A 25 26.78 -11.09 -14.27
CA MET A 25 28.07 -11.68 -14.64
C MET A 25 28.27 -13.12 -14.15
N VAL A 26 27.74 -13.48 -12.99
CA VAL A 26 27.98 -14.79 -12.34
C VAL A 26 26.87 -15.79 -12.64
N TYR A 27 25.63 -15.32 -12.76
CA TYR A 27 24.46 -16.19 -12.90
C TYR A 27 23.83 -16.12 -14.30
N ASP A 28 24.51 -15.49 -15.27
CA ASP A 28 23.99 -15.22 -16.63
C ASP A 28 22.56 -14.66 -16.63
N LEU A 29 22.25 -13.89 -15.58
CA LEU A 29 20.89 -13.43 -15.38
C LEU A 29 20.56 -12.41 -16.47
N SER A 30 19.59 -12.76 -17.32
CA SER A 30 19.18 -11.85 -18.39
C SER A 30 18.73 -10.52 -17.80
N PHE A 31 19.02 -9.42 -18.50
CA PHE A 31 18.61 -8.08 -18.11
C PHE A 31 17.09 -8.00 -17.82
N TYR A 32 16.29 -8.69 -18.63
CA TYR A 32 14.84 -8.81 -18.41
C TYR A 32 14.50 -9.52 -17.11
N THR A 33 15.16 -10.63 -16.79
CA THR A 33 14.96 -11.37 -15.53
C THR A 33 15.35 -10.50 -14.32
N GLY A 34 16.43 -9.75 -14.40
CA GLY A 34 16.84 -8.81 -13.36
C GLY A 34 15.80 -7.72 -13.09
N ILE A 35 15.26 -7.11 -14.15
CA ILE A 35 14.16 -6.13 -14.08
C ILE A 35 12.92 -6.78 -13.46
N THR A 36 12.53 -7.97 -13.90
CA THR A 36 11.35 -8.67 -13.37
C THR A 36 11.48 -8.95 -11.88
N ILE A 37 12.66 -9.35 -11.38
CA ILE A 37 12.88 -9.58 -9.96
C ILE A 37 12.79 -8.26 -9.19
N PHE A 38 13.41 -7.19 -9.68
CA PHE A 38 13.40 -5.89 -9.03
C PHE A 38 11.99 -5.30 -8.92
N PHE A 39 11.24 -5.29 -10.03
CA PHE A 39 9.84 -4.84 -10.05
C PHE A 39 8.93 -5.79 -9.29
N GLY A 40 9.17 -7.10 -9.32
CA GLY A 40 8.41 -8.08 -8.57
C GLY A 40 8.48 -7.82 -7.06
N ILE A 41 9.69 -7.62 -6.52
CA ILE A 41 9.89 -7.30 -5.10
C ILE A 41 9.25 -5.95 -4.75
N ALA A 42 9.45 -4.92 -5.58
CA ALA A 42 8.84 -3.60 -5.36
C ALA A 42 7.30 -3.65 -5.38
N MET A 43 6.73 -4.43 -6.30
CA MET A 43 5.28 -4.59 -6.47
C MET A 43 4.66 -5.37 -5.31
N ILE A 44 5.38 -6.33 -4.71
CA ILE A 44 4.95 -6.99 -3.47
C ILE A 44 4.88 -5.97 -2.33
N GLY A 45 5.92 -5.16 -2.13
CA GLY A 45 5.94 -4.11 -1.11
C GLY A 45 4.80 -3.09 -1.28
N ALA A 46 4.64 -2.57 -2.49
CA ALA A 46 3.55 -1.65 -2.82
C ALA A 46 2.17 -2.30 -2.68
N GLY A 47 2.03 -3.55 -3.13
CA GLY A 47 0.81 -4.33 -3.08
C GLY A 47 0.32 -4.59 -1.65
N ILE A 48 1.23 -4.83 -0.70
CA ILE A 48 0.89 -4.97 0.73
C ILE A 48 0.29 -3.67 1.27
N ASN A 49 0.90 -2.52 0.95
CA ASN A 49 0.40 -1.23 1.39
C ASN A 49 -0.98 -0.91 0.77
N LEU A 50 -1.14 -1.17 -0.53
CA LEU A 50 -2.42 -1.00 -1.24
C LEU A 50 -3.51 -1.91 -0.65
N ARG A 51 -3.21 -3.20 -0.39
CA ARG A 51 -4.14 -4.11 0.29
C ARG A 51 -4.54 -3.61 1.67
N ARG A 52 -3.59 -3.05 2.45
CA ARG A 52 -3.88 -2.48 3.78
C ARG A 52 -4.79 -1.26 3.68
N GLN A 53 -4.58 -0.39 2.70
CA GLN A 53 -5.43 0.77 2.45
C GLN A 53 -6.83 0.36 1.99
N ILE A 54 -6.94 -0.57 1.04
CA ILE A 54 -8.22 -1.12 0.56
C ILE A 54 -9.01 -1.76 1.72
N LYS A 55 -8.34 -2.53 2.60
CA LYS A 55 -8.99 -3.12 3.77
C LYS A 55 -9.55 -2.04 4.71
N LYS A 56 -8.79 -0.97 4.96
CA LYS A 56 -9.26 0.18 5.77
C LYS A 56 -10.46 0.88 5.13
N LEU A 57 -10.40 1.12 3.82
CA LEU A 57 -11.49 1.71 3.03
C LEU A 57 -12.78 0.86 3.11
N LYS A 58 -12.67 -0.46 2.92
CA LYS A 58 -13.82 -1.37 2.99
C LYS A 58 -14.47 -1.38 4.37
N THR A 59 -13.67 -1.39 5.44
CA THR A 59 -14.19 -1.34 6.81
C THR A 59 -14.86 -0.01 7.12
N LYS A 60 -14.28 1.11 6.65
CA LYS A 60 -14.87 2.44 6.83
C LYS A 60 -16.20 2.56 6.08
N ASN A 61 -16.24 2.15 4.82
CA ASN A 61 -17.46 2.17 4.01
C ASN A 61 -18.58 1.30 4.61
N ARG A 62 -18.24 0.11 5.14
CA ARG A 62 -19.21 -0.73 5.85
C ARG A 62 -19.74 -0.06 7.13
N LYS A 63 -18.91 0.64 7.90
CA LYS A 63 -19.37 1.40 9.07
C LYS A 63 -20.26 2.56 8.67
N ASP A 64 -19.85 3.36 7.69
CA ASP A 64 -20.64 4.50 7.19
C ASP A 64 -22.03 4.04 6.71
N HIS A 65 -22.11 2.88 6.06
CA HIS A 65 -23.39 2.32 5.62
C HIS A 65 -24.28 1.83 6.79
N GLN A 66 -23.66 1.28 7.84
CA GLN A 66 -24.36 0.87 9.05
C GLN A 66 -24.85 2.08 9.85
N ASP A 67 -24.02 3.10 10.04
CA ASP A 67 -24.38 4.35 10.71
C ASP A 67 -25.50 5.08 9.96
N TYR A 68 -25.45 5.10 8.62
CA TYR A 68 -26.54 5.65 7.80
C TYR A 68 -27.85 4.91 8.02
N THR A 69 -27.83 3.57 8.06
CA THR A 69 -29.03 2.77 8.29
C THR A 69 -29.61 3.00 9.68
N ILE A 70 -28.76 3.10 10.70
CA ILE A 70 -29.21 3.36 12.08
C ILE A 70 -29.78 4.78 12.20
N SER A 71 -29.11 5.79 11.63
CA SER A 71 -29.60 7.17 11.64
C SER A 71 -30.95 7.31 10.94
N LYS A 72 -31.15 6.60 9.82
CA LYS A 72 -32.41 6.61 9.10
C LYS A 72 -33.53 5.94 9.90
N LEU A 73 -33.24 4.82 10.58
CA LEU A 73 -34.21 4.15 11.44
C LEU A 73 -34.61 5.01 12.65
N MET A 74 -33.66 5.73 13.25
CA MET A 74 -33.96 6.69 14.34
C MET A 74 -34.82 7.87 13.85
N GLU A 75 -34.54 8.39 12.66
CA GLU A 75 -35.33 9.47 12.06
C GLU A 75 -36.77 9.03 11.75
N GLU A 76 -36.96 7.79 11.28
CA GLU A 76 -38.29 7.18 11.09
C GLU A 76 -39.01 6.90 12.44
N GLU A 77 -38.28 6.53 13.49
CA GLU A 77 -38.87 6.29 14.83
C GLU A 77 -39.31 7.59 15.51
N ASP A 78 -38.49 8.65 15.44
CA ASP A 78 -38.79 9.97 16.02
C ASP A 78 -39.93 10.70 15.28
N THR A 79 -40.04 10.52 13.96
CA THR A 79 -41.18 11.05 13.19
C THR A 79 -42.48 10.32 13.49
N SER A 80 -42.44 9.02 13.81
CA SER A 80 -43.63 8.28 14.25
C SER A 80 -44.12 8.72 15.65
N LYS A 81 -43.20 9.01 16.59
CA LYS A 81 -43.53 9.45 17.97
C LYS A 81 -44.06 10.88 18.06
N ASN A 82 -43.78 11.73 17.09
CA ASN A 82 -44.28 13.11 17.04
C ASN A 82 -45.66 13.24 16.36
N THR A 83 -46.24 12.14 15.86
CA THR A 83 -47.52 12.13 15.15
C THR A 83 -48.64 11.42 15.94
N GLU A 84 -48.36 10.93 17.15
CA GLU A 84 -49.36 10.54 18.18
C GLU A 84 -49.54 11.65 19.21
#